data_AF-A0AAD7QCC0-F1
#
_entry.id   AF-A0AAD7QCC0-F1
#
_cell.length_a   1.000
_cell.length_b   1.000
_cell.length_c   1.000
_cell.angle_alpha   90.00
_cell.angle_beta   90.00
_cell.angle_gamma   90.00
#
_symmetry.space_group_name_H-M   'P 1'
#
loop_
_entity.id
_entity.type
_entity.pdbx_description
1 polymer ?
#
loop_
_entity_poly.entity_id
_entity_poly.type
_entity_poly.pdbx_seq_one_letter_code
_entity_poly.pdbx_strand_id
1 'polypeptide(L)'
;MISFSSSSSSTTTDHDHDHDHDHDHDLFAGRLPGYGTITNIINGGLECGIGPDQRVKDRIGFYMTYCDLFGIEYGDNLDCSNQSPLAASWTASGHQVTK
;
A
#
# COMPACT_ATOMS: atom_id res chain seq x y z
N MET A 1 25.51 47.81 0.13
CA MET A 1 25.46 46.35 -0.07
C MET A 1 24.19 45.84 0.59
N ILE A 2 23.16 45.56 -0.20
CA ILE A 2 21.98 44.83 0.28
C ILE A 2 21.72 43.79 -0.81
N SER A 3 22.10 42.55 -0.53
CA SER A 3 21.88 41.43 -1.43
C SER A 3 20.46 40.91 -1.18
N PHE A 4 19.57 41.05 -2.15
CA PHE A 4 18.28 40.36 -2.15
C PHE A 4 18.46 39.01 -2.84
N SER A 5 18.46 37.94 -2.05
CA SER A 5 18.39 36.57 -2.55
C SER A 5 16.98 36.34 -3.10
N SER A 6 16.87 36.14 -4.41
CA SER A 6 15.62 35.74 -5.05
C SER A 6 15.40 34.25 -4.81
N SER A 7 14.47 33.91 -3.92
CA SER A 7 13.93 32.56 -3.82
C SER A 7 12.93 32.39 -4.96
N SER A 8 13.22 31.49 -5.91
CA SER A 8 12.28 31.13 -6.96
C SER A 8 11.11 30.35 -6.35
N SER A 9 10.02 31.04 -6.08
CA SER A 9 8.72 30.45 -5.83
C SER A 9 8.18 29.86 -7.14
N SER A 10 8.06 28.54 -7.20
CA SER A 10 7.28 27.88 -8.24
C SER A 10 5.81 27.93 -7.82
N THR A 11 5.06 28.83 -8.45
CA THR A 11 3.60 28.87 -8.41
C THR A 11 3.02 27.68 -9.16
N THR A 12 2.30 26.80 -8.47
CA THR A 12 1.16 26.09 -9.05
C THR A 12 0.01 26.20 -8.05
N THR A 13 -0.91 27.11 -8.37
CA THR A 13 -2.35 27.10 -8.05
C THR A 13 -2.77 26.58 -6.68
N ASP A 14 -3.26 27.52 -5.85
CA ASP A 14 -4.28 27.29 -4.84
C ASP A 14 -5.50 26.59 -5.47
N HIS A 15 -5.53 25.26 -5.40
CA HIS A 15 -6.73 24.46 -5.61
C HIS A 15 -6.79 23.42 -4.50
N ASP A 16 -7.86 23.46 -3.72
CA ASP A 16 -8.19 22.53 -2.66
C ASP A 16 -7.91 21.07 -3.09
N HIS A 17 -6.85 20.44 -2.57
CA HIS A 17 -6.56 19.00 -2.73
C HIS A 17 -6.00 18.40 -1.42
N ASP A 18 -6.61 18.74 -0.29
CA ASP A 18 -6.50 17.95 0.94
C ASP A 18 -7.37 16.67 0.86
N HIS A 19 -7.29 15.90 -0.24
CA HIS A 19 -8.11 14.68 -0.40
C HIS A 19 -7.36 13.36 -0.51
N ASP A 20 -6.07 13.31 -0.91
CA ASP A 20 -5.43 12.01 -1.17
C ASP A 20 -3.94 11.98 -0.78
N HIS A 21 -3.62 12.29 0.49
CA HIS A 21 -2.25 12.10 0.98
C HIS A 21 -1.88 10.60 1.13
N ASP A 22 -2.88 9.71 1.22
CA ASP A 22 -2.67 8.27 1.42
C ASP A 22 -2.33 7.51 0.12
N HIS A 23 -2.87 7.96 -1.02
CA HIS A 23 -2.65 7.30 -2.31
C HIS A 23 -1.17 7.25 -2.71
N ASP A 24 -0.44 8.36 -2.54
CA ASP A 24 0.97 8.43 -2.88
C ASP A 24 1.81 7.50 -1.99
N HIS A 25 1.48 7.39 -0.70
CA HIS A 25 2.16 6.49 0.22
C HIS A 25 1.96 5.01 -0.14
N ASP A 26 0.77 4.63 -0.63
CA ASP A 26 0.49 3.29 -1.12
C ASP A 26 1.28 2.96 -2.38
N LEU A 27 1.35 3.89 -3.33
CA LEU A 27 2.16 3.74 -4.54
C LEU A 27 3.64 3.56 -4.22
N PHE A 28 4.22 4.40 -3.36
CA PHE A 28 5.63 4.28 -2.96
C PHE A 28 5.93 2.98 -2.21
N ALA A 29 4.94 2.43 -1.51
CA ALA A 29 5.03 1.14 -0.84
C ALA A 29 4.76 -0.06 -1.76
N GLY A 30 4.50 0.17 -3.06
CA GLY A 30 4.16 -0.88 -4.02
C GLY A 30 2.77 -1.50 -3.81
N ARG A 31 1.90 -0.88 -3.01
CA ARG A 31 0.54 -1.35 -2.75
C ARG A 31 -0.38 -0.88 -3.87
N LEU A 32 -0.50 -1.71 -4.91
CA LEU A 32 -1.42 -1.48 -6.02
C LEU A 32 -2.76 -2.20 -5.79
N PRO A 33 -3.88 -1.68 -6.30
CA PRO A 33 -5.17 -2.35 -6.18
C PRO A 33 -5.12 -3.81 -6.67
N GLY A 34 -5.51 -4.73 -5.80
CA GLY A 34 -5.53 -6.17 -6.08
C GLY A 34 -5.56 -7.02 -4.81
N TYR A 35 -5.65 -8.34 -5.00
CA TYR A 35 -5.77 -9.29 -3.88
C TYR A 35 -4.53 -9.32 -2.97
N GLY A 36 -3.36 -8.97 -3.50
CA GLY A 36 -2.13 -8.82 -2.73
C GLY A 36 -2.25 -7.74 -1.65
N THR A 37 -2.87 -6.60 -1.96
CA THR A 37 -3.08 -5.54 -0.96
C THR A 37 -4.13 -5.92 0.07
N ILE A 38 -5.14 -6.72 -0.29
CA ILE A 38 -6.06 -7.31 0.69
C ILE A 38 -5.31 -8.22 1.66
N THR A 39 -4.40 -9.06 1.16
CA THR A 39 -3.54 -9.90 2.01
C THR A 39 -2.66 -9.05 2.93
N ASN A 40 -2.12 -7.94 2.41
CA ASN A 40 -1.32 -6.98 3.17
C ASN A 40 -2.14 -6.32 4.31
N ILE A 41 -3.40 -5.98 4.06
CA ILE A 41 -4.32 -5.48 5.10
C ILE A 41 -4.56 -6.53 6.18
N ILE A 42 -4.78 -7.80 5.81
CA ILE A 42 -5.12 -8.88 6.75
C ILE A 42 -3.96 -9.24 7.67
N ASN A 43 -2.75 -9.45 7.13
CA ASN A 43 -1.60 -9.89 7.92
C ASN A 43 -0.24 -9.50 7.29
N GLY A 44 -0.19 -8.37 6.59
CA GLY A 44 0.99 -7.95 5.85
C GLY A 44 2.25 -7.80 6.69
N GLY A 45 2.11 -7.47 7.98
CA GLY A 45 3.25 -7.39 8.92
C GLY A 45 4.02 -8.70 9.09
N LEU A 46 3.40 -9.85 8.77
CA LEU A 46 4.04 -11.15 8.83
C LEU A 46 4.20 -11.81 7.47
N GLU A 47 3.41 -11.43 6.46
CA GLU A 47 3.25 -12.17 5.21
C GLU A 47 3.75 -11.41 3.96
N CYS A 48 3.89 -10.09 4.02
CA CYS A 48 4.19 -9.25 2.85
C CYS A 48 5.54 -8.55 2.99
N GLY A 49 6.14 -8.17 1.85
CA GLY A 49 7.42 -7.46 1.81
C GLY A 49 8.64 -8.29 2.23
N ILE A 50 8.46 -9.61 2.38
CA ILE A 50 9.51 -10.57 2.77
C ILE A 50 9.86 -11.57 1.64
N GLY A 51 9.40 -11.28 0.42
CA GLY A 51 9.50 -12.21 -0.70
C GLY A 51 8.41 -13.29 -0.69
N PRO A 52 8.58 -14.38 -1.46
CA PRO A 52 7.57 -15.42 -1.60
C PRO A 52 7.28 -16.13 -0.27
N ASP A 53 6.02 -16.09 0.17
CA ASP A 53 5.55 -16.75 1.39
C ASP A 53 4.52 -17.84 1.06
N GLN A 54 4.63 -19.01 1.70
CA GLN A 54 3.71 -20.12 1.44
C GLN A 54 2.27 -19.82 1.88
N ARG A 55 2.07 -19.04 2.96
CA ARG A 55 0.75 -18.64 3.43
C ARG A 55 0.05 -17.76 2.41
N VAL A 56 0.80 -16.87 1.76
CA VAL A 56 0.27 -16.00 0.68
C VAL A 56 -0.10 -16.83 -0.54
N LYS A 57 0.74 -17.82 -0.93
CA LYS A 57 0.40 -18.76 -2.01
C LYS A 57 -0.91 -19.50 -1.74
N ASP A 58 -1.10 -19.96 -0.50
CA ASP A 58 -2.33 -20.66 -0.11
C ASP A 58 -3.55 -19.71 -0.19
N ARG A 59 -3.42 -18.45 0.27
CA ARG A 59 -4.47 -17.42 0.12
C ARG A 59 -4.84 -17.16 -1.34
N ILE A 60 -3.84 -17.05 -2.22
CA ILE A 60 -4.05 -16.85 -3.67
C ILE A 60 -4.73 -18.07 -4.28
N GLY A 61 -4.32 -19.29 -3.88
CA GLY A 61 -4.93 -20.52 -4.38
C GLY A 61 -6.42 -20.63 -4.06
N PHE A 62 -6.83 -20.30 -2.83
CA PHE A 62 -8.25 -20.26 -2.49
C PHE A 62 -9.01 -19.18 -3.26
N TYR A 63 -8.42 -17.99 -3.39
CA TYR A 63 -9.01 -16.89 -4.16
C TYR A 63 -9.28 -17.28 -5.62
N MET A 64 -8.28 -17.84 -6.31
CA MET A 64 -8.43 -18.32 -7.69
C MET A 64 -9.50 -19.40 -7.80
N THR A 65 -9.52 -20.36 -6.87
CA THR A 65 -10.54 -21.43 -6.86
C THR A 65 -11.96 -20.87 -6.79
N TYR A 66 -12.19 -19.84 -5.97
CA TYR A 66 -13.51 -19.20 -5.88
C TYR A 66 -13.84 -18.33 -7.10
N CYS A 67 -12.87 -17.61 -7.64
CA CYS A 67 -13.07 -16.87 -8.89
C CYS A 67 -13.43 -17.80 -10.06
N ASP A 68 -12.77 -18.94 -10.17
CA ASP A 68 -13.09 -19.98 -11.16
C ASP A 68 -14.51 -20.51 -10.99
N LEU A 69 -14.90 -20.80 -9.74
CA LEU A 69 -16.25 -21.26 -9.43
C LEU A 69 -17.32 -20.24 -9.82
N PHE A 70 -17.04 -18.95 -9.63
CA PHE A 70 -17.96 -17.87 -9.97
C PHE A 70 -17.85 -17.38 -11.42
N GLY A 71 -16.88 -17.88 -12.20
CA GLY A 71 -16.65 -17.47 -13.59
C GLY A 71 -16.23 -16.01 -13.74
N ILE A 72 -15.47 -15.49 -12.78
CA ILE A 72 -14.95 -14.10 -12.79
C ILE A 72 -13.43 -14.09 -12.95
N GLU A 73 -12.90 -12.98 -13.47
CA GLU A 73 -11.45 -12.76 -13.57
C GLU A 73 -10.81 -12.59 -12.18
N TYR A 74 -9.55 -12.99 -12.05
CA TYR A 74 -8.78 -12.81 -10.80
C TYR A 74 -8.32 -11.36 -10.59
N GLY A 75 -8.20 -10.60 -11.68
CA GLY A 75 -7.55 -9.30 -11.68
C GLY A 75 -6.03 -9.36 -11.51
N ASP A 76 -5.42 -8.18 -11.44
CA ASP A 76 -3.97 -8.01 -11.31
C ASP A 76 -3.54 -7.94 -9.83
N ASN A 77 -2.23 -7.90 -9.60
CA ASN A 77 -1.61 -7.67 -8.29
C ASN A 77 -2.09 -8.64 -7.20
N LEU A 78 -2.11 -9.94 -7.53
CA LEU A 78 -2.57 -11.00 -6.63
C LEU A 78 -1.64 -11.28 -5.44
N ASP A 79 -0.37 -10.92 -5.57
CA ASP A 79 0.69 -11.21 -4.61
C ASP A 79 1.19 -9.95 -3.89
N CYS A 80 1.70 -10.13 -2.67
CA CYS A 80 2.24 -9.05 -1.84
C CYS A 80 3.73 -9.20 -1.49
N SER A 81 4.46 -10.11 -2.14
CA SER A 81 5.89 -10.36 -1.88
C SER A 81 6.75 -9.09 -1.85
N ASN A 82 6.41 -8.12 -2.70
CA ASN A 82 7.15 -6.86 -2.87
C ASN A 82 6.41 -5.63 -2.33
N GLN A 83 5.30 -5.81 -1.62
CA GLN A 83 4.56 -4.71 -1.01
C GLN A 83 5.06 -4.42 0.40
N SER A 84 5.33 -3.16 0.73
CA SER A 84 5.67 -2.80 2.11
C SER A 84 4.47 -3.05 3.03
N PRO A 85 4.65 -3.71 4.19
CA PRO A 85 3.56 -4.01 5.12
C PRO A 85 2.81 -2.76 5.60
N LEU A 86 1.46 -2.78 5.56
CA LEU A 86 0.64 -1.72 6.18
C LEU A 86 0.88 -1.62 7.68
N ALA A 87 0.98 -2.76 8.36
CA ALA A 87 1.17 -2.84 9.81
C ALA A 87 2.54 -2.35 10.31
N ALA A 88 3.46 -1.98 9.42
CA ALA A 88 4.70 -1.31 9.82
C ALA A 88 4.47 0.13 10.30
N SER A 89 3.36 0.79 9.91
CA SER A 89 3.10 2.18 10.30
C SER A 89 2.35 2.31 11.64
N TRP A 90 1.59 1.31 12.07
CA TRP A 90 0.85 1.38 13.35
C TRP A 90 1.78 1.40 14.56
N THR A 91 2.96 0.80 14.44
CA THR A 91 4.01 0.88 15.45
C THR A 91 4.84 2.17 15.36
N ALA A 92 4.85 2.84 14.20
CA ALA A 92 5.55 4.10 13.99
C ALA A 92 4.74 5.34 14.46
N SER A 93 3.41 5.29 14.39
CA SER A 93 2.53 6.41 14.81
C SER A 93 2.27 6.45 16.33
N GLY A 94 2.96 5.63 17.14
CA GLY A 94 2.83 5.65 18.59
C GLY A 94 1.46 5.24 19.13
N HIS A 95 0.57 4.67 18.29
CA HIS A 95 -0.72 4.17 18.73
C HIS A 95 -0.53 2.77 19.33
N GLN A 96 0.02 2.73 20.54
CA GLN A 96 -0.03 1.54 21.38
C GLN A 96 -1.51 1.26 21.67
N VAL A 97 -2.06 0.18 21.12
CA VAL A 97 -3.27 -0.41 21.70
C VAL A 97 -2.84 -1.02 23.02
N THR A 98 -2.81 -0.19 24.06
CA THR A 98 -2.63 -0.64 25.44
C THR A 98 -3.78 -1.58 25.73
N LYS A 99 -3.42 -2.82 26.10
CA LYS A 99 -4.35 -3.83 26.60
C LYS A 99 -5.18 -3.31 27.77
#